data_AF-A0AAV0YMW5-F1
#
_entry.id   AF-A0AAV0YMW5-F1
#
_cell.length_a   1.000
_cell.length_b   1.000
_cell.length_c   1.000
_cell.angle_alpha   90.00
_cell.angle_beta   90.00
_cell.angle_gamma   90.00
#
_symmetry.space_group_name_H-M   'P 1'
#
loop_
_entity.id
_entity.type
_entity.pdbx_description
1 polymer ?
#
loop_
_entity_poly.entity_id
_entity_poly.type
_entity_poly.pdbx_seq_one_letter_code
_entity_poly.pdbx_strand_id
1 'polypeptide(L)'
;MDLYTIIKVAKEEDLAKQIGEEVYFDLVDYKNVTCFRVLKTTTFNFFKEEAAKTFRIPAALQRYWILANRQNKTCRPYRPLTRFEEEGTVGEFKVLNKAIKFEMKMFLEVERRPTPDSYPFAIPVALPEKGKDDILLFFKLYDPEKERLCYIGKLYVNCYHRPTKILKNLNRLAGNDPNEDIQLYEEIRFEPNVMCVPVNIRLTYLESELQNGDILCFQKASAIFNNKNNLRYPDVPSYLEYVHNRQVILSPSVQKPSETESDTEARTSKFISTNFKEIDDMIDENAVAAIDRVLSEGVTISLQYQPSFEGQVISEQDPNFPKLVLRELRDIAFKEDLVEKFKKGFIVKVDINAVKERIEANAKLFSSSQLEQVRVVVNVVNNIVRMFDKLEILKKQLDSTIKNNEQDNEALKNTREQILMLKASFPDQHTELESLDAQIADLKAKLGELECDRAKIIETQDQHRDKITSMNKEVRSIFHHLADGQIKLKSIENEIPETEAELESQEKAYSILRATPPF
;
A
#
# COMPACT_ATOMS: atom_id res chain seq x y z
N MET A 1 9.80 -36.50 3.33
CA MET A 1 8.98 -35.32 3.65
C MET A 1 9.80 -34.40 4.55
N ASP A 2 9.78 -33.09 4.30
CA ASP A 2 10.47 -32.13 5.16
C ASP A 2 9.74 -32.04 6.52
N LEU A 3 10.37 -32.53 7.60
CA LEU A 3 9.82 -32.55 8.97
C LEU A 3 9.93 -31.20 9.68
N TYR A 4 10.75 -30.29 9.15
CA TYR A 4 11.01 -29.00 9.75
C TYR A 4 10.31 -27.89 8.96
N THR A 5 10.14 -26.75 9.61
CA THR A 5 9.78 -25.50 8.94
C THR A 5 10.61 -24.37 9.51
N ILE A 6 10.80 -23.33 8.70
CA ILE A 6 11.52 -22.12 9.10
C ILE A 6 10.50 -21.06 9.51
N ILE A 7 10.68 -20.51 10.70
CA ILE A 7 9.94 -19.34 11.20
C ILE A 7 10.91 -18.17 11.26
N LYS A 8 10.59 -17.09 10.55
CA LYS A 8 11.35 -15.84 10.56
C LYS A 8 10.62 -14.83 11.42
N VAL A 9 11.28 -14.33 12.46
CA VAL A 9 10.65 -13.45 13.46
C VAL A 9 11.32 -12.08 13.43
N ALA A 10 10.53 -11.07 13.07
CA ALA A 10 10.93 -9.66 13.17
C ALA A 10 10.46 -9.05 14.49
N LYS A 11 11.28 -8.18 15.08
CA LYS A 11 10.96 -7.39 16.27
C LYS A 11 11.14 -5.89 15.98
N GLU A 12 10.67 -5.03 16.86
CA GLU A 12 10.87 -3.59 16.72
C GLU A 12 12.34 -3.18 16.63
N GLU A 13 13.24 -3.89 17.31
CA GLU A 13 14.67 -3.60 17.22
C GLU A 13 15.22 -3.86 15.81
N ASP A 14 14.64 -4.83 15.09
CA ASP A 14 14.99 -5.11 13.70
C ASP A 14 14.46 -4.01 12.76
N LEU A 15 13.23 -3.53 12.99
CA LEU A 15 12.62 -2.39 12.28
C LEU A 15 13.46 -1.11 12.48
N ALA A 16 13.80 -0.79 13.73
CA ALA A 16 14.60 0.38 14.09
C ALA A 16 16.00 0.36 13.48
N LYS A 17 16.59 -0.82 13.31
CA LYS A 17 17.91 -0.98 12.72
C LYS A 17 17.90 -0.88 11.19
N GLN A 18 16.86 -1.40 10.53
CA GLN A 18 16.84 -1.49 9.07
C GLN A 18 16.20 -0.27 8.40
N ILE A 19 15.17 0.33 9.02
CA ILE A 19 14.44 1.45 8.42
C ILE A 19 15.33 2.68 8.34
N GLY A 20 15.50 3.21 7.13
CA GLY A 20 16.35 4.36 6.84
C GLY A 20 17.76 4.03 6.37
N GLU A 21 18.17 2.77 6.49
CA GLU A 21 19.53 2.30 6.14
C GLU A 21 19.46 1.32 4.96
N GLU A 22 18.84 0.16 5.20
CA GLU A 22 18.68 -0.91 4.19
C GLU A 22 17.26 -0.97 3.64
N VAL A 23 16.27 -0.61 4.47
CA VAL A 23 14.84 -0.67 4.15
C VAL A 23 14.26 0.73 4.21
N TYR A 24 13.56 1.13 3.17
CA TYR A 24 12.97 2.47 3.09
C TYR A 24 11.45 2.42 2.94
N PHE A 25 10.94 1.29 2.47
CA PHE A 25 9.52 1.00 2.33
C PHE A 25 9.20 -0.33 3.02
N ASP A 26 7.99 -0.45 3.55
CA ASP A 26 7.56 -1.56 4.42
C ASP A 26 8.30 -1.57 5.77
N LEU A 27 8.11 -2.61 6.58
CA LEU A 27 8.65 -2.68 7.94
C LEU A 27 10.08 -3.21 7.99
N VAL A 28 10.39 -4.29 7.27
CA VAL A 28 11.66 -5.02 7.45
C VAL A 28 11.96 -5.96 6.28
N ASP A 29 13.24 -6.15 5.97
CA ASP A 29 13.70 -7.26 5.14
C ASP A 29 13.91 -8.50 6.02
N TYR A 30 13.08 -9.51 5.75
CA TYR A 30 13.11 -10.81 6.42
C TYR A 30 14.35 -11.67 6.08
N LYS A 31 15.26 -11.22 5.20
CA LYS A 31 16.55 -11.89 5.01
C LYS A 31 17.47 -11.74 6.21
N ASN A 32 17.40 -10.60 6.91
CA ASN A 32 18.31 -10.23 7.99
C ASN A 32 17.66 -10.31 9.38
N VAL A 33 16.60 -11.10 9.54
CA VAL A 33 15.92 -11.32 10.84
C VAL A 33 16.24 -12.69 11.42
N THR A 34 15.98 -12.86 12.72
CA THR A 34 16.23 -14.13 13.40
C THR A 34 15.35 -15.24 12.82
N CYS A 35 16.00 -16.34 12.42
CA CYS A 35 15.35 -17.51 11.82
C CYS A 35 15.41 -18.69 12.80
N PHE A 36 14.27 -19.34 13.02
CA PHE A 36 14.16 -20.55 13.81
C PHE A 36 13.83 -21.72 12.91
N ARG A 37 14.55 -22.82 13.08
CA ARG A 37 14.23 -24.09 12.44
C ARG A 37 13.49 -24.96 13.47
N VAL A 38 12.20 -25.19 13.23
CA VAL A 38 11.30 -25.81 14.21
C VAL A 38 10.70 -27.08 13.60
N LEU A 39 10.53 -28.14 14.41
CA LEU A 39 9.80 -29.34 14.00
C LEU A 39 8.33 -28.99 13.75
N LYS A 40 7.75 -29.51 12.66
CA LYS A 40 6.33 -29.25 12.34
C LYS A 40 5.36 -29.76 13.41
N THR A 41 5.76 -30.76 14.18
CA THR A 41 4.96 -31.33 15.28
C THR A 41 5.06 -30.54 16.59
N THR A 42 5.99 -29.58 16.70
CA THR A 42 6.11 -28.72 17.88
C THR A 42 4.89 -27.81 17.99
N THR A 43 4.33 -27.67 19.19
CA THR A 43 3.25 -26.72 19.46
C THR A 43 3.79 -25.29 19.42
N PHE A 44 2.96 -24.33 19.01
CA PHE A 44 3.43 -22.95 18.92
C PHE A 44 3.82 -22.40 20.31
N ASN A 45 3.11 -22.78 21.37
CA ASN A 45 3.50 -22.46 22.76
C ASN A 45 4.91 -22.95 23.12
N PHE A 46 5.31 -24.16 22.71
CA PHE A 46 6.66 -24.63 22.95
C PHE A 46 7.70 -23.83 22.14
N PHE A 47 7.36 -23.46 20.91
CA PHE A 47 8.18 -22.53 20.12
C PHE A 47 8.36 -21.16 20.82
N LYS A 48 7.31 -20.62 21.48
CA LYS A 48 7.43 -19.37 22.27
C LYS A 48 8.48 -19.48 23.37
N GLU A 49 8.63 -20.66 23.99
CA GLU A 49 9.68 -20.92 25.00
C GLU A 49 11.08 -20.98 24.39
N GLU A 50 11.23 -21.51 23.17
CA GLU A 50 12.51 -21.44 22.44
C GLU A 50 12.87 -20.00 22.07
N ALA A 51 11.89 -19.25 21.54
CA ALA A 51 12.04 -17.84 21.25
C ALA A 51 12.33 -17.01 22.52
N ALA A 52 11.79 -17.42 23.67
CA ALA A 52 12.06 -16.75 24.95
C ALA A 52 13.53 -16.83 25.34
N LYS A 53 14.19 -17.97 25.11
CA LYS A 53 15.63 -18.14 25.37
C LYS A 53 16.48 -17.29 24.43
N THR A 54 16.12 -17.25 23.15
CA THR A 54 16.86 -16.50 22.13
C THR A 54 16.71 -14.99 22.31
N PHE A 55 15.48 -14.51 22.52
CA PHE A 55 15.20 -13.08 22.63
C PHE A 55 15.29 -12.53 24.04
N ARG A 56 15.37 -13.40 25.06
CA ARG A 56 15.32 -13.05 26.49
C ARG A 56 14.02 -12.33 26.86
N ILE A 57 12.90 -12.83 26.34
CA ILE A 57 11.56 -12.29 26.55
C ILE A 57 10.65 -13.44 26.98
N PRO A 58 10.07 -13.44 28.19
CA PRO A 58 9.21 -14.53 28.66
C PRO A 58 8.07 -14.84 27.68
N ALA A 59 7.74 -16.12 27.48
CA ALA A 59 6.71 -16.53 26.52
C ALA A 59 5.34 -15.86 26.76
N ALA A 60 4.98 -15.61 28.02
CA ALA A 60 3.76 -14.90 28.41
C ALA A 60 3.72 -13.43 27.95
N LEU A 61 4.87 -12.81 27.67
CA LEU A 61 4.99 -11.41 27.24
C LEU A 61 5.19 -11.29 25.72
N GLN A 62 5.08 -12.40 24.98
CA GLN A 62 5.21 -12.45 23.52
C GLN A 62 3.83 -12.54 22.86
N ARG A 63 3.52 -11.61 21.94
CA ARG A 63 2.38 -11.73 21.03
C ARG A 63 2.86 -11.76 19.59
N TYR A 64 2.55 -12.86 18.91
CA TYR A 64 2.94 -13.04 17.51
C TYR A 64 1.83 -12.58 16.59
N TRP A 65 2.22 -11.82 15.57
CA TRP A 65 1.36 -11.35 14.49
C TRP A 65 1.66 -12.10 13.22
N ILE A 66 0.59 -12.57 12.58
CA ILE A 66 0.63 -13.15 11.24
C ILE A 66 0.82 -12.01 10.25
N LEU A 67 1.79 -12.16 9.35
CA LEU A 67 1.93 -11.25 8.22
C LEU A 67 1.10 -11.71 7.04
N ALA A 68 0.46 -10.75 6.36
CA ALA A 68 -0.26 -10.98 5.13
C ALA A 68 0.44 -10.27 3.97
N ASN A 69 0.56 -10.98 2.84
CA ASN A 69 0.90 -10.35 1.57
C ASN A 69 -0.37 -9.70 1.01
N ARG A 70 -0.32 -8.40 0.75
CA ARG A 70 -1.45 -7.63 0.21
C ARG A 70 -1.35 -7.51 -1.32
N GLN A 71 -2.45 -7.07 -1.95
CA GLN A 71 -2.52 -6.91 -3.41
C GLN A 71 -1.49 -5.92 -3.95
N ASN A 72 -1.14 -4.90 -3.17
CA ASN A 72 -0.11 -3.89 -3.47
C ASN A 72 1.33 -4.40 -3.23
N LYS A 73 1.54 -5.72 -3.09
CA LYS A 73 2.84 -6.37 -2.85
C LYS A 73 3.54 -5.98 -1.53
N THR A 74 2.82 -5.38 -0.57
CA THR A 74 3.31 -5.16 0.80
C THR A 74 3.15 -6.42 1.65
N CYS A 75 3.94 -6.54 2.72
CA CYS A 75 3.86 -7.62 3.70
C CYS A 75 3.68 -7.04 5.11
N ARG A 76 2.45 -7.02 5.62
CA ARG A 76 2.11 -6.28 6.87
C ARG A 76 1.52 -7.19 7.94
N PRO A 77 1.71 -6.86 9.24
CA PRO A 77 1.00 -7.49 10.34
C PRO A 77 -0.51 -7.37 10.15
N TYR A 78 -1.20 -8.50 10.05
CA TYR A 78 -2.64 -8.54 9.77
C TYR A 78 -3.47 -8.76 11.04
N ARG A 79 -3.13 -9.79 11.81
CA ARG A 79 -3.78 -10.11 13.10
C ARG A 79 -2.84 -10.88 14.03
N PRO A 80 -3.06 -10.80 15.35
CA PRO A 80 -2.37 -11.67 16.28
C PRO A 80 -2.82 -13.13 16.15
N LEU A 81 -2.00 -14.05 16.64
CA LEU A 81 -2.40 -15.43 16.85
C LEU A 81 -3.53 -15.53 17.88
N THR A 82 -4.43 -16.47 17.62
CA THR A 82 -5.47 -16.86 18.59
C THR A 82 -4.93 -17.90 19.58
N ARG A 83 -5.55 -18.04 20.74
CA ARG A 83 -5.17 -19.06 21.74
C ARG A 83 -5.18 -20.48 21.15
N PHE A 84 -6.19 -20.79 20.34
CA PHE A 84 -6.30 -22.07 19.65
C PHE A 84 -5.13 -22.32 18.68
N GLU A 85 -4.71 -21.29 17.93
CA GLU A 85 -3.53 -21.39 17.06
C GLU A 85 -2.23 -21.52 17.85
N GLU A 86 -2.15 -20.93 19.05
CA GLU A 86 -0.97 -21.07 19.94
C GLU A 86 -0.87 -22.48 20.56
N GLU A 87 -2.01 -23.13 20.81
CA GLU A 87 -2.09 -24.50 21.33
C GLU A 87 -1.78 -25.56 20.27
N GLY A 88 -2.09 -25.28 19.00
CA GLY A 88 -1.85 -26.17 17.87
C GLY A 88 -0.38 -26.32 17.45
N THR A 89 -0.12 -27.23 16.51
CA THR A 89 1.24 -27.45 15.99
C THR A 89 1.62 -26.42 14.93
N VAL A 90 2.92 -26.09 14.84
CA VAL A 90 3.46 -25.16 13.83
C VAL A 90 3.18 -25.66 12.40
N GLY A 91 3.19 -26.98 12.20
CA GLY A 91 2.88 -27.62 10.92
C GLY A 91 1.43 -27.39 10.48
N GLU A 92 0.47 -27.64 11.37
CA GLU A 92 -0.96 -27.41 11.12
C GLU A 92 -1.24 -25.91 10.89
N PHE A 93 -0.59 -25.05 11.67
CA PHE A 93 -0.74 -23.61 11.56
C PHE A 93 -0.42 -23.10 10.14
N LYS A 94 0.64 -23.65 9.50
CA LYS A 94 1.02 -23.32 8.12
C LYS A 94 -0.03 -23.77 7.09
N VAL A 95 -0.75 -24.86 7.37
CA VAL A 95 -1.82 -25.39 6.50
C VAL A 95 -3.10 -24.57 6.64
N LEU A 96 -3.44 -24.16 7.85
CA LEU A 96 -4.65 -23.39 8.15
C LEU A 96 -4.57 -21.95 7.63
N ASN A 97 -3.38 -21.35 7.64
CA ASN A 97 -3.18 -19.96 7.25
C ASN A 97 -2.64 -19.84 5.82
N LYS A 98 -3.55 -19.81 4.82
CA LYS A 98 -3.22 -19.61 3.39
C LYS A 98 -2.41 -18.33 3.10
N ALA A 99 -2.43 -17.35 3.99
CA ALA A 99 -1.63 -16.13 3.90
C ALA A 99 -0.11 -16.37 4.04
N ILE A 100 0.26 -17.49 4.68
CA ILE A 100 1.64 -17.89 4.91
C ILE A 100 2.10 -18.67 3.68
N LYS A 101 2.82 -17.98 2.78
CA LYS A 101 3.54 -18.62 1.67
C LYS A 101 4.68 -19.52 2.23
N PHE A 102 5.45 -20.16 1.34
CA PHE A 102 6.52 -21.12 1.65
C PHE A 102 7.37 -20.83 2.91
N GLU A 103 7.58 -19.57 3.29
CA GLU A 103 8.25 -19.14 4.54
C GLU A 103 7.27 -18.53 5.56
N MET A 104 7.36 -18.98 6.83
CA MET A 104 6.52 -18.49 7.92
C MET A 104 7.13 -17.23 8.54
N LYS A 105 6.68 -16.06 8.07
CA LYS A 105 7.10 -14.74 8.57
C LYS A 105 6.15 -14.25 9.65
N MET A 106 6.71 -13.83 10.78
CA MET A 106 5.98 -13.33 11.94
C MET A 106 6.56 -12.01 12.43
N PHE A 107 5.72 -11.19 13.06
CA PHE A 107 6.14 -10.02 13.83
C PHE A 107 5.89 -10.31 15.31
N LEU A 108 6.93 -10.19 16.13
CA LEU A 108 6.85 -10.37 17.57
C LEU A 108 6.61 -9.00 18.23
N GLU A 109 5.39 -8.83 18.74
CA GLU A 109 5.00 -7.68 19.53
C GLU A 109 5.40 -7.90 20.99
N VAL A 110 6.13 -6.93 21.54
CA VAL A 110 6.53 -6.84 22.95
C VAL A 110 6.27 -5.42 23.41
N GLU A 111 5.71 -5.27 24.61
CA GLU A 111 5.59 -3.97 25.28
C GLU A 111 6.81 -3.81 26.19
N ARG A 112 7.52 -2.68 26.07
CA ARG A 112 8.64 -2.36 26.94
C ARG A 112 8.36 -1.06 27.69
N ARG A 113 8.59 -1.06 29.01
CA ARG A 113 8.46 0.15 29.83
C ARG A 113 9.67 0.37 30.71
N PRO A 114 10.09 1.63 30.91
CA PRO A 114 11.05 1.95 31.95
C PRO A 114 10.40 1.69 33.31
N THR A 115 11.06 0.92 34.17
CA THR A 115 10.67 0.76 35.57
C THR A 115 11.54 1.63 36.48
N PRO A 116 11.02 2.09 37.63
CA PRO A 116 11.79 2.90 38.59
C PRO A 116 13.14 2.27 38.96
N ASP A 117 13.17 0.94 39.08
CA ASP A 117 14.35 0.18 39.50
C ASP A 117 15.32 -0.15 38.35
N SER A 118 14.94 0.10 37.10
CA SER A 118 15.71 -0.31 35.91
C SER A 118 16.06 0.85 34.99
N TYR A 119 15.86 2.10 35.41
CA TYR A 119 16.23 3.27 34.61
C TYR A 119 17.74 3.24 34.28
N PRO A 120 18.17 3.43 33.02
CA PRO A 120 17.40 3.87 31.84
C PRO A 120 16.86 2.74 30.94
N PHE A 121 16.96 1.47 31.33
CA PHE A 121 16.62 0.31 30.50
C PHE A 121 15.14 -0.08 30.59
N ALA A 122 14.45 -0.08 29.45
CA ALA A 122 13.06 -0.54 29.36
C ALA A 122 12.98 -2.07 29.33
N ILE A 123 12.21 -2.65 30.25
CA ILE A 123 12.02 -4.11 30.36
C ILE A 123 10.71 -4.56 29.71
N PRO A 124 10.63 -5.80 29.20
CA PRO A 124 9.37 -6.37 28.73
C PRO A 124 8.33 -6.41 29.85
N VAL A 125 7.11 -5.97 29.55
CA VAL A 125 5.96 -5.99 30.47
C VAL A 125 4.75 -6.61 29.80
N ALA A 126 3.68 -6.84 30.58
CA ALA A 126 2.41 -7.32 30.04
C ALA A 126 1.91 -6.41 28.90
N LEU A 127 1.62 -7.02 27.76
CA LEU A 127 1.08 -6.31 26.60
C LEU A 127 -0.30 -5.72 26.94
N PRO A 128 -0.62 -4.52 26.44
CA PRO A 128 -1.94 -3.95 26.63
C PRO A 128 -3.02 -4.84 26.02
N GLU A 129 -4.19 -4.87 26.66
CA GLU A 129 -5.37 -5.50 26.06
C GLU A 129 -5.74 -4.75 24.78
N LYS A 130 -5.85 -5.50 23.67
CA LYS A 130 -6.28 -4.95 22.39
C LYS A 130 -7.80 -4.88 22.40
N GLY A 131 -8.37 -3.68 22.30
CA GLY A 131 -9.80 -3.49 22.07
C GLY A 131 -10.24 -4.12 20.75
N LYS A 132 -11.53 -4.47 20.65
CA LYS A 132 -12.10 -5.06 19.42
C LYS A 132 -11.92 -4.12 18.22
N ASP A 133 -12.12 -2.83 18.45
CA ASP A 133 -12.06 -1.77 17.45
C ASP A 133 -10.68 -1.11 17.35
N ASP A 134 -9.68 -1.63 18.08
CA ASP A 134 -8.32 -1.11 18.01
C ASP A 134 -7.57 -1.72 16.82
N ILE A 135 -6.86 -0.88 16.09
CA ILE A 135 -5.93 -1.24 15.02
C ILE A 135 -4.50 -0.90 15.43
N LEU A 136 -3.55 -1.75 15.02
CA LEU A 136 -2.12 -1.53 15.25
C LEU A 136 -1.52 -0.76 14.07
N LEU A 137 -1.05 0.46 14.32
CA LEU A 137 -0.37 1.31 13.32
C LEU A 137 1.12 1.45 13.64
N PHE A 138 1.92 1.60 12.60
CA PHE A 138 3.37 1.79 12.67
C PHE A 138 3.75 3.19 12.20
N PHE A 139 4.80 3.76 12.78
CA PHE A 139 5.16 5.16 12.54
C PHE A 139 6.61 5.32 12.10
N LYS A 140 6.81 6.12 11.05
CA LYS A 140 8.13 6.53 10.56
C LYS A 140 8.25 8.05 10.58
N LEU A 141 9.35 8.59 11.09
CA LEU A 141 9.66 10.02 11.02
C LEU A 141 10.62 10.26 9.87
N TYR A 142 10.26 11.19 8.99
CA TYR A 142 11.16 11.72 8.00
C TYR A 142 11.76 13.05 8.49
N ASP A 143 13.09 13.16 8.41
CA ASP A 143 13.86 14.37 8.66
C ASP A 143 14.39 14.89 7.31
N PRO A 144 13.77 15.94 6.73
CA PRO A 144 14.16 16.49 5.44
C PRO A 144 15.56 17.11 5.43
N GLU A 145 16.04 17.63 6.57
CA GLU A 145 17.37 18.27 6.66
C GLU A 145 18.49 17.22 6.61
N LYS A 146 18.23 16.05 7.17
CA LYS A 146 19.17 14.92 7.17
C LYS A 146 18.91 13.93 6.04
N GLU A 147 17.87 14.14 5.25
CA GLU A 147 17.35 13.22 4.24
C GLU A 147 17.22 11.79 4.78
N ARG A 148 16.68 11.63 6.00
CA ARG A 148 16.67 10.34 6.71
C ARG A 148 15.29 9.97 7.21
N LEU A 149 14.89 8.73 6.95
CA LEU A 149 13.65 8.13 7.46
C LEU A 149 13.99 7.22 8.65
N CYS A 150 13.25 7.33 9.75
CA CYS A 150 13.51 6.58 10.98
C CYS A 150 12.25 5.88 11.45
N TYR A 151 12.37 4.66 11.96
CA TYR A 151 11.28 4.05 12.72
C TYR A 151 11.13 4.72 14.09
N ILE A 152 9.90 5.01 14.49
CA ILE A 152 9.60 5.71 15.75
C ILE A 152 8.79 4.86 16.73
N GLY A 153 8.12 3.82 16.23
CA GLY A 153 7.37 2.89 17.07
C GLY A 153 6.04 2.48 16.46
N LYS A 154 5.19 1.93 17.31
CA LYS A 154 3.84 1.48 16.98
C LYS A 154 2.85 1.99 18.02
N LEU A 155 1.58 2.14 17.65
CA LEU A 155 0.50 2.50 18.58
C LEU A 155 -0.76 1.71 18.23
N TYR A 156 -1.52 1.36 19.27
CA TYR A 156 -2.92 1.00 19.11
C TYR A 156 -3.78 2.26 19.04
N VAL A 157 -4.65 2.31 18.05
CA VAL A 157 -5.64 3.38 17.90
C VAL A 157 -7.01 2.77 17.65
N ASN A 158 -8.05 3.36 18.23
CA ASN A 158 -9.42 2.96 17.94
C ASN A 158 -9.81 3.43 16.54
N CYS A 159 -10.35 2.54 15.70
CA CYS A 159 -10.62 2.84 14.29
C CYS A 159 -11.64 3.98 14.07
N TYR A 160 -12.51 4.25 15.05
CA TYR A 160 -13.49 5.34 15.01
C TYR A 160 -12.94 6.70 15.46
N HIS A 161 -11.66 6.76 15.87
CA HIS A 161 -11.01 8.00 16.25
C HIS A 161 -10.32 8.68 15.06
N ARG A 162 -10.04 9.97 15.23
CA ARG A 162 -9.30 10.80 14.26
C ARG A 162 -7.82 10.85 14.60
N PRO A 163 -6.92 10.98 13.59
CA PRO A 163 -5.47 11.14 13.80
C PRO A 163 -5.06 12.29 14.72
N THR A 164 -5.89 13.34 14.83
CA THR A 164 -5.63 14.48 15.73
C THR A 164 -5.43 14.07 17.19
N LYS A 165 -6.00 12.95 17.64
CA LYS A 165 -5.84 12.45 19.02
C LYS A 165 -4.43 11.97 19.34
N ILE A 166 -3.64 11.56 18.34
CA ILE A 166 -2.32 10.95 18.58
C ILE A 166 -1.14 11.87 18.28
N LEU A 167 -1.36 13.06 17.69
CA LEU A 167 -0.27 13.95 17.26
C LEU A 167 0.72 14.28 18.38
N LYS A 168 0.22 14.61 19.57
CA LYS A 168 1.06 14.89 20.75
C LYS A 168 1.89 13.68 21.18
N ASN A 169 1.34 12.48 21.04
CA ASN A 169 2.07 11.25 21.36
C ASN A 169 3.15 10.96 20.32
N LEU A 170 2.88 11.18 19.03
CA LEU A 170 3.87 11.05 17.96
C LEU A 170 5.02 12.03 18.14
N ASN A 171 4.73 13.28 18.49
CA ASN A 171 5.77 14.26 18.81
C ASN A 171 6.64 13.81 19.99
N ARG A 172 6.03 13.30 21.06
CA ARG A 172 6.78 12.75 22.21
C ARG A 172 7.69 11.59 21.81
N LEU A 173 7.18 10.65 20.99
CA LEU A 173 7.97 9.52 20.49
C LEU A 173 9.12 9.98 19.59
N ALA A 174 8.91 11.04 18.80
CA ALA A 174 9.93 11.65 17.95
C ALA A 174 10.95 12.52 18.72
N GLY A 175 10.74 12.78 20.01
CA GLY A 175 11.55 13.72 20.78
C GLY A 175 11.33 15.20 20.39
N ASN A 176 10.22 15.51 19.71
CA ASN A 176 9.82 16.87 19.35
C ASN A 176 9.03 17.54 20.49
N ASP A 177 8.81 18.86 20.36
CA ASP A 177 7.84 19.56 21.21
C ASP A 177 6.45 18.92 21.06
N PRO A 178 5.70 18.65 22.14
CA PRO A 178 4.39 18.03 22.06
C PRO A 178 3.39 18.77 21.16
N ASN A 179 3.53 20.08 21.01
CA ASN A 179 2.68 20.93 20.19
C ASN A 179 3.32 21.31 18.84
N GLU A 180 4.43 20.66 18.45
CA GLU A 180 5.01 20.82 17.11
C GLU A 180 3.96 20.41 16.05
N ASP A 181 3.77 21.27 15.05
CA ASP A 181 2.89 20.95 13.93
C ASP A 181 3.55 19.89 13.03
N ILE A 182 2.86 18.76 12.85
CA ILE A 182 3.32 17.65 12.02
C ILE A 182 2.32 17.31 10.92
N GLN A 183 2.85 16.93 9.76
CA GLN A 183 2.06 16.42 8.64
C GLN A 183 2.19 14.89 8.58
N LEU A 184 1.07 14.21 8.38
CA LEU A 184 0.99 12.76 8.27
C LEU A 184 0.80 12.33 6.82
N TYR A 185 1.41 11.21 6.45
CA TYR A 185 1.32 10.55 5.16
C TYR A 185 1.14 9.05 5.35
N GLU A 186 0.28 8.43 4.56
CA GLU A 186 0.12 6.98 4.53
C GLU A 186 1.06 6.36 3.49
N GLU A 187 1.80 5.34 3.89
CA GLU A 187 2.66 4.56 3.01
C GLU A 187 1.87 3.35 2.44
N ILE A 188 1.43 3.46 1.17
CA ILE A 188 0.49 2.50 0.56
C ILE A 188 1.20 1.51 -0.37
N ARG A 189 2.01 1.99 -1.30
CA ARG A 189 2.63 1.15 -2.36
C ARG A 189 4.00 1.68 -2.74
N PHE A 190 4.90 0.77 -3.14
CA PHE A 190 6.22 1.12 -3.65
C PHE A 190 6.39 0.77 -5.12
N GLU A 191 5.91 -0.41 -5.52
CA GLU A 191 6.07 -0.93 -6.88
C GLU A 191 4.71 -1.08 -7.58
N PRO A 192 4.57 -0.72 -8.86
CA PRO A 192 5.63 -0.19 -9.75
C PRO A 192 5.96 1.30 -9.54
N ASN A 193 5.08 2.03 -8.86
CA ASN A 193 5.24 3.44 -8.54
C ASN A 193 4.97 3.66 -7.05
N VAL A 194 5.68 4.61 -6.47
CA VAL A 194 5.48 5.01 -5.08
C VAL A 194 4.11 5.66 -4.93
N MET A 195 3.32 5.17 -3.98
CA MET A 195 2.07 5.76 -3.54
C MET A 195 2.20 6.04 -2.04
N CYS A 196 2.46 7.30 -1.72
CA CYS A 196 2.46 7.82 -0.37
C CYS A 196 1.61 9.09 -0.35
N VAL A 197 0.50 9.06 0.38
CA VAL A 197 -0.55 10.09 0.27
C VAL A 197 -0.74 10.82 1.59
N PRO A 198 -1.04 12.14 1.60
CA PRO A 198 -1.34 12.85 2.83
C PRO A 198 -2.56 12.24 3.55
N VAL A 199 -2.44 12.05 4.86
CA VAL A 199 -3.58 11.60 5.69
C VAL A 199 -4.51 12.76 5.96
N ASN A 200 -5.80 12.57 5.69
CA ASN A 200 -6.82 13.53 6.08
C ASN A 200 -7.12 13.41 7.58
N ILE A 201 -6.52 14.29 8.38
CA ILE A 201 -6.68 14.30 9.84
C ILE A 201 -8.11 14.58 10.32
N ARG A 202 -9.02 15.02 9.43
CA ARG A 202 -10.43 15.27 9.73
C ARG A 202 -11.27 13.99 9.66
N LEU A 203 -10.80 12.98 8.94
CA LEU A 203 -11.44 11.68 8.84
C LEU A 203 -10.99 10.78 10.00
N THR A 204 -11.83 9.81 10.32
CA THR A 204 -11.47 8.70 11.20
C THR A 204 -10.53 7.73 10.49
N TYR A 205 -9.85 6.87 11.26
CA TYR A 205 -9.02 5.81 10.67
C TYR A 205 -9.85 4.87 9.79
N LEU A 206 -11.07 4.53 10.21
CA LEU A 206 -11.99 3.69 9.44
C LEU A 206 -12.40 4.34 8.11
N GLU A 207 -12.77 5.62 8.12
CA GLU A 207 -13.12 6.36 6.90
C GLU A 207 -11.93 6.53 5.95
N SER A 208 -10.70 6.50 6.48
CA SER A 208 -9.46 6.51 5.71
C SER A 208 -9.01 5.12 5.28
N GLU A 209 -9.83 4.09 5.51
CA GLU A 209 -9.54 2.68 5.24
C GLU A 209 -8.27 2.13 5.92
N LEU A 210 -7.82 2.76 7.01
CA LEU A 210 -6.64 2.33 7.77
C LEU A 210 -6.94 1.07 8.60
N GLN A 211 -5.99 0.14 8.57
CA GLN A 211 -6.09 -1.21 9.12
C GLN A 211 -4.82 -1.60 9.90
N ASN A 212 -4.86 -2.78 10.53
CA ASN A 212 -3.68 -3.35 11.18
C ASN A 212 -2.49 -3.44 10.21
N GLY A 213 -1.34 -2.98 10.67
CA GLY A 213 -0.08 -3.04 9.93
C GLY A 213 0.14 -1.88 8.95
N ASP A 214 -0.78 -0.92 8.88
CA ASP A 214 -0.56 0.29 8.09
C ASP A 214 0.53 1.15 8.70
N ILE A 215 1.27 1.84 7.82
CA ILE A 215 2.40 2.70 8.19
C ILE A 215 2.03 4.13 7.90
N LEU A 216 2.12 4.97 8.93
CA LEU A 216 2.02 6.41 8.83
C LEU A 216 3.41 7.02 8.94
N CYS A 217 3.86 7.65 7.87
CA CYS A 217 5.04 8.49 7.86
C CYS A 217 4.66 9.91 8.30
N PHE A 218 5.55 10.61 8.98
CA PHE A 218 5.32 11.99 9.38
C PHE A 218 6.58 12.82 9.40
N GLN A 219 6.42 14.13 9.33
CA GLN A 219 7.49 15.11 9.39
C GLN A 219 6.97 16.43 9.97
N LYS A 220 7.87 17.33 10.38
CA LYS A 220 7.51 18.68 10.81
C LYS A 220 6.91 19.48 9.65
N ALA A 221 5.80 20.17 9.89
CA ALA A 221 5.12 20.99 8.90
C ALA A 221 5.99 22.18 8.45
N SER A 222 6.78 22.75 9.37
CA SER A 222 7.72 23.85 9.11
C SER A 222 8.71 23.56 7.98
N ALA A 223 9.17 22.31 7.83
CA ALA A 223 10.07 21.90 6.75
C ALA A 223 9.41 22.02 5.36
N ILE A 224 8.09 21.86 5.28
CA ILE A 224 7.31 21.93 4.04
C ILE A 224 7.06 23.40 3.65
N PHE A 225 6.76 24.27 4.63
CA PHE A 225 6.33 25.65 4.34
C PHE A 225 7.49 26.66 4.28
N ASN A 226 8.53 26.49 5.09
CA ASN A 226 9.57 27.52 5.25
C ASN A 226 10.85 27.23 4.46
N ASN A 227 11.15 25.96 4.14
CA ASN A 227 12.45 25.55 3.57
C ASN A 227 12.35 24.83 2.21
N LYS A 228 11.19 24.84 1.54
CA LYS A 228 10.97 24.10 0.27
C LYS A 228 11.98 24.42 -0.84
N ASN A 229 12.49 25.65 -0.89
CA ASN A 229 13.40 26.07 -1.96
C ASN A 229 14.86 25.65 -1.74
N ASN A 230 15.23 25.19 -0.54
CA ASN A 230 16.62 24.80 -0.20
C ASN A 230 16.78 23.30 0.08
N LEU A 231 15.68 22.55 0.18
CA LEU A 231 15.70 21.11 0.48
C LEU A 231 15.47 20.30 -0.79
N ARG A 232 16.29 19.28 -1.03
CA ARG A 232 16.22 18.44 -2.22
C ARG A 232 14.97 17.55 -2.23
N TYR A 233 14.61 17.02 -1.07
CA TYR A 233 13.45 16.17 -0.85
C TYR A 233 12.63 16.78 0.30
N PRO A 234 11.74 17.74 0.01
CA PRO A 234 11.08 18.52 1.05
C PRO A 234 10.02 17.72 1.83
N ASP A 235 9.52 16.62 1.27
CA ASP A 235 8.47 15.81 1.87
C ASP A 235 8.66 14.30 1.72
N VAL A 236 7.93 13.52 2.53
CA VAL A 236 7.98 12.05 2.53
C VAL A 236 7.73 11.47 1.14
N PRO A 237 6.67 11.87 0.39
CA PRO A 237 6.45 11.33 -0.94
C PRO A 237 7.65 11.55 -1.87
N SER A 238 8.20 12.77 -1.91
CA SER A 238 9.38 13.10 -2.74
C SER A 238 10.60 12.28 -2.37
N TYR A 239 10.84 12.06 -1.06
CA TYR A 239 11.94 11.23 -0.58
C TYR A 239 11.78 9.75 -0.97
N LEU A 240 10.58 9.19 -0.79
CA LEU A 240 10.32 7.79 -1.14
C LEU A 240 10.43 7.55 -2.65
N GLU A 241 9.97 8.49 -3.48
CA GLU A 241 10.12 8.46 -4.93
C GLU A 241 11.60 8.50 -5.35
N TYR A 242 12.42 9.34 -4.71
CA TYR A 242 13.86 9.33 -4.93
C TYR A 242 14.49 7.98 -4.61
N VAL A 243 14.18 7.40 -3.45
CA VAL A 243 14.74 6.12 -3.03
C VAL A 243 14.33 5.00 -3.98
N HIS A 244 13.06 4.97 -4.40
CA HIS A 244 12.56 4.02 -5.40
C HIS A 244 13.38 4.10 -6.69
N ASN A 245 13.52 5.29 -7.26
CA ASN A 245 14.29 5.50 -8.49
C ASN A 245 15.76 5.08 -8.33
N ARG A 246 16.38 5.31 -7.17
CA ARG A 246 17.76 4.88 -6.90
C ARG A 246 17.88 3.35 -6.82
N GLN A 247 16.93 2.66 -6.22
CA GLN A 247 16.93 1.19 -6.13
C GLN A 247 16.74 0.54 -7.51
N VAL A 248 15.92 1.14 -8.38
CA VAL A 248 15.76 0.71 -9.77
C VAL A 248 17.10 0.83 -10.55
N ILE A 249 17.87 1.91 -10.32
CA ILE A 249 19.15 2.15 -11.00
C ILE A 249 20.30 1.25 -10.49
N LEU A 250 20.30 0.90 -9.19
CA LEU A 250 21.38 0.10 -8.57
C LEU A 250 21.26 -1.42 -8.78
N SER A 251 20.18 -1.89 -9.41
CA SER A 251 20.04 -3.29 -9.82
C SER A 251 20.90 -3.52 -11.09
N PRO A 252 22.00 -4.32 -11.06
CA PRO A 252 22.91 -4.45 -12.19
C PRO A 252 22.32 -5.40 -13.24
N SER A 253 21.32 -4.92 -13.96
CA SER A 253 20.90 -5.50 -15.24
C SER A 253 20.03 -4.52 -16.04
N VAL A 254 20.41 -3.24 -16.09
CA VAL A 254 19.99 -2.32 -17.17
C VAL A 254 21.14 -1.35 -17.42
N GLN A 255 21.98 -1.66 -18.41
CA GLN A 255 22.70 -0.60 -19.10
C GLN A 255 21.64 0.34 -19.69
N LYS A 256 21.77 1.64 -19.39
CA LYS A 256 20.95 2.71 -19.95
C LYS A 256 20.70 2.49 -21.45
N PRO A 257 19.46 2.64 -21.93
CA PRO A 257 19.25 3.15 -23.26
C PRO A 257 18.71 4.58 -23.17
N SER A 258 19.38 5.46 -23.91
CA SER A 258 18.72 6.61 -24.51
C SER A 258 17.49 6.15 -25.30
N GLU A 259 16.46 7.00 -25.26
CA GLU A 259 15.19 6.92 -25.95
C GLU A 259 15.28 6.31 -27.37
N THR A 260 14.44 5.31 -27.68
CA THR A 260 13.65 5.13 -28.92
C THR A 260 12.98 3.75 -28.96
N GLU A 261 11.83 3.66 -29.65
CA GLU A 261 10.83 2.57 -29.67
C GLU A 261 11.28 1.21 -30.26
N SER A 262 12.52 0.76 -30.04
CA SER A 262 13.09 -0.46 -30.62
C SER A 262 13.12 -1.69 -29.68
N ASP A 263 12.75 -1.55 -28.40
CA ASP A 263 13.05 -2.56 -27.35
C ASP A 263 12.09 -3.76 -27.29
N THR A 264 10.94 -3.70 -27.96
CA THR A 264 9.96 -4.81 -27.99
C THR A 264 10.36 -5.92 -28.96
N GLU A 265 10.91 -5.59 -30.14
CA GLU A 265 11.43 -6.59 -31.07
C GLU A 265 12.69 -7.28 -30.51
N ALA A 266 13.60 -6.52 -29.88
CA ALA A 266 14.83 -7.07 -29.31
C ALA A 266 14.59 -8.06 -28.15
N ARG A 267 13.59 -7.81 -27.28
CA ARG A 267 13.21 -8.74 -26.21
C ARG A 267 12.56 -10.02 -26.75
N THR A 268 11.76 -9.90 -27.81
CA THR A 268 11.10 -11.04 -28.46
C THR A 268 12.11 -11.92 -29.20
N SER A 269 13.05 -11.31 -29.95
CA SER A 269 14.13 -12.04 -30.62
C SER A 269 15.11 -12.71 -29.63
N LYS A 270 15.36 -12.10 -28.47
CA LYS A 270 16.22 -12.69 -27.43
C LYS A 270 15.55 -13.87 -26.71
N PHE A 271 14.25 -13.81 -26.47
CA PHE A 271 13.48 -14.92 -25.89
C PHE A 271 13.34 -16.10 -26.86
N ILE A 272 13.11 -15.80 -28.15
CA ILE A 272 13.09 -16.80 -29.23
C ILE A 272 14.46 -17.48 -29.38
N SER A 273 15.55 -16.71 -29.41
CA SER A 273 16.93 -17.25 -29.53
C SER A 273 17.33 -18.14 -28.35
N THR A 274 16.81 -17.89 -27.14
CA THR A 274 17.14 -18.68 -25.95
C THR A 274 16.42 -20.03 -25.97
N ASN A 275 15.15 -20.05 -26.41
CA ASN A 275 14.37 -21.29 -26.52
C ASN A 275 14.82 -22.20 -27.69
N PHE A 276 15.31 -21.64 -28.79
CA PHE A 276 15.86 -22.46 -29.90
C PHE A 276 17.21 -23.10 -29.54
N LYS A 277 18.02 -22.44 -28.72
CA LYS A 277 19.32 -22.97 -28.28
C LYS A 277 19.15 -24.20 -27.37
N GLU A 278 18.16 -24.21 -26.48
CA GLU A 278 17.79 -25.38 -25.67
C GLU A 278 17.25 -26.56 -26.51
N ILE A 279 16.72 -26.29 -27.72
CA ILE A 279 16.24 -27.31 -28.66
C ILE A 279 17.40 -27.89 -29.48
N ASP A 280 18.34 -27.06 -29.95
CA ASP A 280 19.57 -27.51 -30.62
C ASP A 280 20.46 -28.33 -29.66
N ASP A 281 20.55 -27.94 -28.39
CA ASP A 281 21.29 -28.66 -27.35
C ASP A 281 20.65 -30.02 -26.97
N MET A 282 19.37 -30.25 -27.32
CA MET A 282 18.64 -31.51 -27.09
C MET A 282 18.75 -32.51 -28.25
N ILE A 283 19.13 -32.05 -29.45
CA ILE A 283 19.41 -32.92 -30.60
C ILE A 283 20.92 -33.13 -30.62
N ASP A 284 21.40 -33.98 -29.72
CA ASP A 284 22.81 -34.34 -29.66
C ASP A 284 23.24 -34.90 -31.04
N GLU A 285 24.34 -34.42 -31.61
CA GLU A 285 24.92 -34.90 -32.87
C GLU A 285 25.11 -36.43 -32.83
N ASN A 286 25.26 -36.98 -31.63
CA ASN A 286 25.32 -38.40 -31.33
C ASN A 286 24.02 -39.17 -31.59
N ALA A 287 22.84 -38.57 -31.49
CA ALA A 287 21.56 -39.26 -31.71
C ALA A 287 21.28 -39.45 -33.20
N VAL A 288 21.58 -38.44 -34.03
CA VAL A 288 21.50 -38.55 -35.50
C VAL A 288 22.58 -39.49 -36.03
N ALA A 289 23.82 -39.38 -35.52
CA ALA A 289 24.90 -40.29 -35.86
C ALA A 289 24.68 -41.73 -35.36
N ALA A 290 24.01 -41.93 -34.22
CA ALA A 290 23.64 -43.27 -33.73
C ALA A 290 22.55 -43.90 -34.60
N ILE A 291 21.59 -43.12 -35.10
CA ILE A 291 20.57 -43.58 -36.04
C ILE A 291 21.22 -43.93 -37.40
N ASP A 292 22.11 -43.09 -37.91
CA ASP A 292 22.86 -43.38 -39.15
C ASP A 292 23.81 -44.59 -38.99
N ARG A 293 24.44 -44.77 -37.83
CA ARG A 293 25.29 -45.93 -37.52
C ARG A 293 24.48 -47.23 -37.42
N VAL A 294 23.28 -47.20 -36.82
CA VAL A 294 22.35 -48.35 -36.78
C VAL A 294 21.81 -48.68 -38.17
N LEU A 295 21.55 -47.68 -39.01
CA LEU A 295 21.15 -47.87 -40.41
C LEU A 295 22.31 -48.34 -41.31
N SER A 296 23.54 -47.97 -40.99
CA SER A 296 24.76 -48.35 -41.74
C SER A 296 25.30 -49.72 -41.36
N GLU A 297 25.20 -50.12 -40.09
CA GLU A 297 25.69 -51.42 -39.59
C GLU A 297 24.70 -52.57 -39.85
N GLY A 298 23.48 -52.28 -40.31
CA GLY A 298 22.39 -53.24 -40.50
C GLY A 298 21.98 -53.60 -41.93
N VAL A 299 22.61 -53.04 -42.99
CA VAL A 299 22.34 -53.43 -44.39
C VAL A 299 23.62 -53.45 -45.23
N THR A 300 24.52 -54.39 -44.96
CA THR A 300 25.32 -54.98 -46.05
C THR A 300 24.45 -55.97 -46.81
N ILE A 301 23.63 -55.47 -47.73
CA ILE A 301 23.36 -56.22 -48.96
C ILE A 301 24.07 -55.43 -50.06
N SER A 302 25.23 -55.95 -50.45
CA SER A 302 26.03 -55.47 -51.57
C SER A 302 25.16 -55.30 -52.82
N LEU A 303 24.85 -54.05 -53.16
CA LEU A 303 24.18 -53.69 -54.41
C LEU A 303 25.25 -53.28 -55.42
N GLN A 304 25.75 -54.25 -56.19
CA GLN A 304 26.15 -53.95 -57.57
C GLN A 304 24.89 -54.03 -58.43
N TYR A 305 24.40 -52.88 -58.92
CA TYR A 305 23.78 -52.67 -60.24
C TYR A 305 22.97 -51.34 -60.25
N GLN A 306 23.25 -50.46 -61.22
CA GLN A 306 22.38 -49.35 -61.63
C GLN A 306 21.68 -49.72 -62.97
N PRO A 307 20.83 -48.86 -63.57
CA PRO A 307 19.41 -48.69 -63.31
C PRO A 307 18.56 -49.06 -64.55
N SER A 308 17.27 -49.36 -64.38
CA SER A 308 16.26 -49.07 -65.41
C SER A 308 14.83 -49.22 -64.86
N PHE A 309 14.00 -48.22 -65.14
CA PHE A 309 12.57 -48.24 -65.50
C PHE A 309 11.88 -49.63 -65.54
N GLU A 310 10.62 -49.84 -65.19
CA GLU A 310 9.40 -49.02 -65.27
C GLU A 310 8.32 -49.77 -64.47
N GLY A 311 7.25 -49.08 -64.04
CA GLY A 311 6.35 -49.58 -62.99
C GLY A 311 5.52 -50.82 -63.32
N GLN A 312 5.17 -51.58 -62.28
CA GLN A 312 3.85 -52.20 -62.12
C GLN A 312 3.63 -52.77 -60.70
N VAL A 313 2.35 -52.93 -60.39
CA VAL A 313 1.73 -53.40 -59.14
C VAL A 313 2.33 -54.73 -58.64
N ILE A 314 2.66 -54.83 -57.34
CA ILE A 314 3.24 -56.03 -56.73
C ILE A 314 2.25 -56.68 -55.75
N SER A 315 1.98 -57.96 -55.97
CA SER A 315 1.14 -58.88 -55.16
C SER A 315 1.93 -59.42 -53.94
N GLU A 316 1.23 -59.81 -52.86
CA GLU A 316 1.75 -60.28 -51.54
C GLU A 316 2.68 -61.51 -51.56
N GLN A 317 3.06 -62.04 -52.73
CA GLN A 317 3.92 -63.22 -52.89
C GLN A 317 5.34 -62.88 -53.39
N ASP A 318 5.75 -61.61 -53.40
CA ASP A 318 7.09 -61.17 -53.81
C ASP A 318 8.12 -61.28 -52.64
N PRO A 319 9.26 -61.99 -52.80
CA PRO A 319 10.32 -62.04 -51.79
C PRO A 319 10.97 -60.68 -51.44
N ASN A 320 10.71 -59.63 -52.21
CA ASN A 320 11.14 -58.25 -51.91
C ASN A 320 10.09 -57.40 -51.16
N PHE A 321 8.91 -57.93 -50.85
CA PHE A 321 7.83 -57.21 -50.18
C PHE A 321 8.22 -56.58 -48.82
N PRO A 322 9.01 -57.24 -47.94
CA PRO A 322 9.44 -56.63 -46.67
C PRO A 322 10.37 -55.41 -46.86
N LYS A 323 11.17 -55.39 -47.94
CA LYS A 323 12.05 -54.25 -48.28
C LYS A 323 11.25 -53.05 -48.81
N LEU A 324 10.18 -53.31 -49.55
CA LEU A 324 9.24 -52.29 -50.03
C LEU A 324 8.48 -51.63 -48.86
N VAL A 325 8.00 -52.42 -47.90
CA VAL A 325 7.29 -51.90 -46.71
C VAL A 325 8.22 -51.06 -45.82
N LEU A 326 9.47 -51.49 -45.60
CA LEU A 326 10.45 -50.69 -44.83
C LEU A 326 10.86 -49.41 -45.56
N ARG A 327 10.96 -49.44 -46.89
CA ARG A 327 11.21 -48.25 -47.71
C ARG A 327 10.02 -47.29 -47.67
N GLU A 328 8.79 -47.78 -47.77
CA GLU A 328 7.58 -46.96 -47.60
C GLU A 328 7.49 -46.36 -46.19
N LEU A 329 7.78 -47.12 -45.14
CA LEU A 329 7.76 -46.60 -43.76
C LEU A 329 8.85 -45.54 -43.54
N ARG A 330 10.03 -45.72 -44.13
CA ARG A 330 11.10 -44.71 -44.15
C ARG A 330 10.69 -43.47 -44.95
N ASP A 331 10.11 -43.64 -46.13
CA ASP A 331 9.66 -42.54 -46.98
C ASP A 331 8.44 -41.81 -46.41
N ILE A 332 7.61 -42.48 -45.61
CA ILE A 332 6.50 -41.87 -44.87
C ILE A 332 7.02 -41.10 -43.63
N ALA A 333 7.99 -41.65 -42.90
CA ALA A 333 8.57 -41.01 -41.72
C ALA A 333 9.53 -39.85 -42.06
N PHE A 334 10.21 -39.94 -43.21
CA PHE A 334 11.31 -39.05 -43.57
C PHE A 334 11.26 -38.54 -45.02
N LYS A 335 10.08 -38.51 -45.67
CA LYS A 335 9.95 -37.80 -46.96
C LYS A 335 10.60 -36.43 -46.79
N GLU A 336 11.62 -36.13 -47.61
CA GLU A 336 12.46 -34.92 -47.54
C GLU A 336 11.66 -33.62 -47.34
N ASP A 337 10.40 -33.67 -47.77
CA ASP A 337 9.36 -32.67 -47.65
C ASP A 337 8.92 -32.34 -46.20
N LEU A 338 8.98 -33.25 -45.22
CA LEU A 338 8.46 -33.02 -43.87
C LEU A 338 9.31 -32.03 -43.07
N VAL A 339 10.63 -32.21 -43.10
CA VAL A 339 11.59 -31.35 -42.40
C VAL A 339 11.68 -29.99 -43.07
N GLU A 340 11.59 -29.93 -44.41
CA GLU A 340 11.56 -28.68 -45.15
C GLU A 340 10.24 -27.91 -44.97
N LYS A 341 9.09 -28.60 -44.94
CA LYS A 341 7.78 -27.98 -44.66
C LYS A 341 7.64 -27.54 -43.20
N PHE A 342 8.30 -28.23 -42.28
CA PHE A 342 8.44 -27.80 -40.89
C PHE A 342 9.26 -26.50 -40.77
N LYS A 343 10.37 -26.38 -41.50
CA LYS A 343 11.14 -25.11 -41.61
C LYS A 343 10.33 -23.98 -42.27
N LYS A 344 9.37 -24.29 -43.14
CA LYS A 344 8.51 -23.33 -43.85
C LYS A 344 7.15 -23.07 -43.18
N GLY A 345 6.87 -23.65 -42.01
CA GLY A 345 5.68 -23.34 -41.20
C GLY A 345 4.34 -23.91 -41.70
N PHE A 346 4.34 -24.88 -42.61
CA PHE A 346 3.10 -25.53 -43.07
C PHE A 346 2.72 -26.68 -42.13
N ILE A 347 1.50 -26.65 -41.57
CA ILE A 347 0.91 -27.79 -40.85
C ILE A 347 0.59 -28.87 -41.88
N VAL A 348 1.47 -29.86 -42.03
CA VAL A 348 1.17 -31.03 -42.84
C VAL A 348 0.37 -32.00 -41.97
N LYS A 349 -0.86 -32.30 -42.41
CA LYS A 349 -1.66 -33.44 -41.93
C LYS A 349 -0.92 -34.74 -42.28
N VAL A 350 0.11 -35.08 -41.51
CA VAL A 350 0.63 -36.44 -41.50
C VAL A 350 -0.24 -37.20 -40.52
N ASP A 351 -1.10 -38.08 -41.03
CA ASP A 351 -1.91 -38.94 -40.19
C ASP A 351 -1.03 -40.05 -39.61
N ILE A 352 -0.35 -39.71 -38.51
CA ILE A 352 0.58 -40.60 -37.82
C ILE A 352 -0.14 -41.86 -37.29
N ASN A 353 -1.47 -41.81 -37.11
CA ASN A 353 -2.26 -42.99 -36.77
C ASN A 353 -2.34 -43.97 -37.95
N ALA A 354 -2.43 -43.50 -39.20
CA ALA A 354 -2.41 -44.37 -40.38
C ALA A 354 -1.07 -45.10 -40.56
N VAL A 355 0.04 -44.48 -40.12
CA VAL A 355 1.38 -45.11 -40.10
C VAL A 355 1.44 -46.19 -39.02
N LYS A 356 0.90 -45.89 -37.84
CA LYS A 356 0.83 -46.83 -36.71
C LYS A 356 -0.04 -48.05 -37.01
N GLU A 357 -1.22 -47.85 -37.59
CA GLU A 357 -2.12 -48.93 -38.00
C GLU A 357 -1.50 -49.84 -39.06
N ARG A 358 -0.73 -49.29 -40.00
CA ARG A 358 0.00 -50.08 -41.01
C ARG A 358 1.18 -50.85 -40.43
N ILE A 359 1.88 -50.30 -39.43
CA ILE A 359 2.94 -51.01 -38.71
C ILE A 359 2.36 -52.18 -37.91
N GLU A 360 1.25 -51.96 -37.21
CA GLU A 360 0.58 -52.99 -36.42
C GLU A 360 -0.04 -54.08 -37.31
N ALA A 361 -0.62 -53.72 -38.46
CA ALA A 361 -1.16 -54.67 -39.43
C ALA A 361 -0.10 -55.62 -40.02
N ASN A 362 1.15 -55.15 -40.16
CA ASN A 362 2.26 -55.92 -40.72
C ASN A 362 3.17 -56.55 -39.65
N ALA A 363 2.87 -56.39 -38.36
CA ALA A 363 3.71 -56.83 -37.24
C ALA A 363 4.10 -58.32 -37.28
N LYS A 364 3.25 -59.17 -37.88
CA LYS A 364 3.47 -60.62 -38.00
C LYS A 364 4.55 -61.01 -39.03
N LEU A 365 4.96 -60.07 -39.89
CA LEU A 365 5.93 -60.29 -40.96
C LEU A 365 7.38 -59.99 -40.53
N PHE A 366 7.58 -59.50 -39.31
CA PHE A 366 8.88 -59.11 -38.78
C PHE A 366 9.39 -60.13 -37.74
N SER A 367 10.71 -60.36 -37.72
CA SER A 367 11.33 -61.16 -36.66
C SER A 367 11.28 -60.40 -35.32
N SER A 368 11.40 -61.11 -34.20
CA SER A 368 11.38 -60.51 -32.85
C SER A 368 12.40 -59.36 -32.69
N SER A 369 13.57 -59.46 -33.33
CA SER A 369 14.60 -58.41 -33.29
C SER A 369 14.23 -57.17 -34.11
N GLN A 370 13.46 -57.30 -35.19
CA GLN A 370 13.04 -56.17 -36.02
C GLN A 370 11.83 -55.45 -35.45
N LEU A 371 10.92 -56.18 -34.79
CA LEU A 371 9.82 -55.59 -34.03
C LEU A 371 10.31 -54.64 -32.94
N GLU A 372 11.44 -54.94 -32.30
CA GLU A 372 12.00 -54.08 -31.26
C GLU A 372 12.51 -52.75 -31.84
N GLN A 373 13.17 -52.79 -33.01
CA GLN A 373 13.60 -51.58 -33.70
C GLN A 373 12.41 -50.74 -34.20
N VAL A 374 11.36 -51.39 -34.69
CA VAL A 374 10.11 -50.73 -35.10
C VAL A 374 9.42 -50.06 -33.90
N ARG A 375 9.41 -50.69 -32.71
CA ARG A 375 8.89 -50.06 -31.48
C ARG A 375 9.67 -48.80 -31.09
N VAL A 376 11.00 -48.82 -31.25
CA VAL A 376 11.84 -47.65 -30.98
C VAL A 376 11.47 -46.50 -31.92
N VAL A 377 11.31 -46.77 -33.22
CA VAL A 377 10.87 -45.76 -34.20
C VAL A 377 9.49 -45.21 -33.87
N VAL A 378 8.53 -46.08 -33.51
CA VAL A 378 7.18 -45.66 -33.09
C VAL A 378 7.23 -44.77 -31.84
N ASN A 379 8.12 -45.06 -30.88
CA ASN A 379 8.30 -44.22 -29.69
C ASN A 379 8.89 -42.85 -30.01
N VAL A 380 9.84 -42.77 -30.93
CA VAL A 380 10.39 -41.49 -31.42
C VAL A 380 9.30 -40.67 -32.10
N VAL A 381 8.50 -41.30 -32.97
CA VAL A 381 7.37 -40.67 -33.64
C VAL A 381 6.33 -40.17 -32.62
N ASN A 382 5.99 -40.97 -31.60
CA ASN A 382 5.07 -40.54 -30.52
C ASN A 382 5.61 -39.35 -29.72
N ASN A 383 6.92 -39.30 -29.47
CA ASN A 383 7.55 -38.17 -28.79
C ASN A 383 7.48 -36.90 -29.65
N ILE A 384 7.69 -37.02 -30.96
CA ILE A 384 7.56 -35.91 -31.90
C ILE A 384 6.12 -35.39 -31.89
N VAL A 385 5.10 -36.26 -32.01
CA VAL A 385 3.67 -35.88 -31.91
C VAL A 385 3.40 -35.09 -30.63
N ARG A 386 3.86 -35.60 -29.49
CA ARG A 386 3.67 -34.93 -28.19
C ARG A 386 4.35 -33.56 -28.12
N MET A 387 5.45 -33.35 -28.85
CA MET A 387 6.08 -32.03 -28.96
C MET A 387 5.26 -31.08 -29.82
N PHE A 388 4.69 -31.56 -30.94
CA PHE A 388 3.79 -30.76 -31.79
C PHE A 388 2.54 -30.29 -31.02
N ASP A 389 1.91 -31.17 -30.24
CA ASP A 389 0.74 -30.80 -29.42
C ASP A 389 1.08 -29.69 -28.41
N LYS A 390 2.26 -29.76 -27.79
CA LYS A 390 2.74 -28.72 -26.86
C LYS A 390 3.01 -27.40 -27.58
N LEU A 391 3.62 -27.45 -28.76
CA LEU A 391 3.89 -26.27 -29.59
C LEU A 391 2.59 -25.58 -30.02
N GLU A 392 1.55 -26.34 -30.35
CA GLU A 392 0.25 -25.78 -30.71
C GLU A 392 -0.47 -25.12 -29.51
N ILE A 393 -0.36 -25.71 -28.31
CA ILE A 393 -0.88 -25.11 -27.08
C ILE A 393 -0.15 -23.79 -26.77
N LEU A 394 1.18 -23.78 -26.87
CA LEU A 394 1.99 -22.57 -26.63
C LEU A 394 1.68 -21.47 -27.66
N LYS A 395 1.45 -21.83 -28.93
CA LYS A 395 1.05 -20.87 -29.97
C LYS A 395 -0.31 -20.24 -29.66
N LYS A 396 -1.30 -21.03 -29.23
CA LYS A 396 -2.61 -20.52 -28.80
C LYS A 396 -2.50 -19.57 -27.60
N GLN A 397 -1.60 -19.84 -26.66
CA GLN A 397 -1.32 -18.95 -25.52
C GLN A 397 -0.64 -17.64 -25.93
N LEU A 398 0.25 -17.69 -26.93
CA LEU A 398 0.89 -16.51 -27.48
C LEU A 398 -0.12 -15.62 -28.21
N ASP A 399 -0.96 -16.20 -29.07
CA ASP A 399 -1.99 -15.48 -29.82
C ASP A 399 -3.03 -14.85 -28.88
N SER A 400 -3.39 -15.51 -27.77
CA SER A 400 -4.29 -14.92 -26.76
C SER A 400 -3.62 -13.77 -26.01
N THR A 401 -2.31 -13.85 -25.76
CA THR A 401 -1.55 -12.78 -25.09
C THR A 401 -1.42 -11.55 -25.98
N ILE A 402 -1.17 -11.75 -27.28
CA ILE A 402 -1.11 -10.65 -28.27
C ILE A 402 -2.47 -9.95 -28.37
N LYS A 403 -3.57 -10.71 -28.47
CA LYS A 403 -4.93 -10.15 -28.53
C LYS A 403 -5.30 -9.34 -27.28
N ASN A 404 -4.90 -9.79 -26.09
CA ASN A 404 -5.12 -9.04 -24.86
C ASN A 404 -4.33 -7.73 -24.85
N ASN A 405 -3.07 -7.74 -25.29
CA ASN A 405 -2.25 -6.53 -25.39
C ASN A 405 -2.82 -5.52 -26.42
N GLU A 406 -3.40 -5.99 -27.53
CA GLU A 406 -4.09 -5.11 -28.49
C GLU A 406 -5.34 -4.47 -27.88
N GLN A 407 -6.14 -5.24 -27.11
CA GLN A 407 -7.27 -4.68 -26.36
C GLN A 407 -6.85 -3.66 -25.30
N ASP A 408 -5.77 -3.95 -24.56
CA ASP A 408 -5.23 -3.04 -23.55
C ASP A 408 -4.71 -1.74 -24.18
N ASN A 409 -4.09 -1.82 -25.37
CA ASN A 409 -3.62 -0.64 -26.11
C ASN A 409 -4.78 0.21 -26.65
N GLU A 410 -5.86 -0.42 -27.14
CA GLU A 410 -7.05 0.32 -27.60
C GLU A 410 -7.79 0.96 -26.42
N ALA A 411 -7.86 0.29 -25.26
CA ALA A 411 -8.37 0.87 -24.02
C ALA A 411 -7.52 2.06 -23.55
N LEU A 412 -6.19 1.98 -23.67
CA LEU A 412 -5.27 3.08 -23.34
C LEU A 412 -5.45 4.28 -24.29
N LYS A 413 -5.69 4.02 -25.58
CA LYS A 413 -5.99 5.06 -26.58
C LYS A 413 -7.31 5.78 -26.27
N ASN A 414 -8.37 5.04 -25.99
CA ASN A 414 -9.66 5.60 -25.58
C ASN A 414 -9.54 6.42 -24.28
N THR A 415 -8.74 5.94 -23.32
CA THR A 415 -8.46 6.66 -22.06
C THR A 415 -7.70 7.96 -22.33
N ARG A 416 -6.72 7.96 -23.25
CA ARG A 416 -5.99 9.18 -23.66
C ARG A 416 -6.90 10.18 -24.34
N GLU A 417 -7.83 9.75 -25.20
CA GLU A 417 -8.81 10.62 -25.83
C GLU A 417 -9.79 11.24 -24.82
N GLN A 418 -10.25 10.46 -23.83
CA GLN A 418 -11.06 10.98 -22.72
C GLN A 418 -10.31 12.00 -21.87
N ILE A 419 -9.03 11.76 -21.56
CA ILE A 419 -8.18 12.73 -20.85
C ILE A 419 -7.99 14.00 -21.68
N LEU A 420 -7.85 13.89 -23.01
CA LEU A 420 -7.72 15.04 -23.91
C LEU A 420 -9.01 15.89 -23.93
N MET A 421 -10.18 15.24 -23.97
CA MET A 421 -11.48 15.92 -23.89
C MET A 421 -11.70 16.59 -22.53
N LEU A 422 -11.37 15.91 -21.42
CA LEU A 422 -11.39 16.49 -20.08
C LEU A 422 -10.47 17.72 -20.01
N LYS A 423 -9.24 17.61 -20.55
CA LYS A 423 -8.26 18.71 -20.59
C LYS A 423 -8.77 19.92 -21.37
N ALA A 424 -9.60 19.72 -22.39
CA ALA A 424 -10.22 20.80 -23.17
C ALA A 424 -11.36 21.52 -22.42
N SER A 425 -11.93 20.92 -21.37
CA SER A 425 -12.98 21.54 -20.53
C SER A 425 -12.44 22.30 -19.30
N PHE A 426 -11.15 22.18 -19.00
CA PHE A 426 -10.50 22.93 -17.91
C PHE A 426 -10.50 24.46 -18.06
N PRO A 427 -10.41 25.07 -19.26
CA PRO A 427 -10.43 26.52 -19.41
C PRO A 427 -11.74 27.17 -18.92
N ASP A 428 -12.88 26.51 -19.16
CA ASP A 428 -14.19 27.02 -18.74
C ASP A 428 -14.33 26.98 -17.21
N GLN A 429 -13.85 25.91 -16.57
CA GLN A 429 -13.85 25.80 -15.10
C GLN A 429 -12.87 26.79 -14.43
N HIS A 430 -11.74 27.09 -15.08
CA HIS A 430 -10.81 28.10 -14.58
C HIS A 430 -11.43 29.52 -14.61
N THR A 431 -12.20 29.82 -15.67
CA THR A 431 -12.88 31.10 -15.83
C THR A 431 -14.02 31.26 -14.81
N GLU A 432 -14.76 30.18 -14.53
CA GLU A 432 -15.75 30.16 -13.44
C GLU A 432 -15.10 30.36 -12.06
N LEU A 433 -13.92 29.77 -11.82
CA LEU A 433 -13.20 29.92 -10.56
C LEU A 433 -12.70 31.35 -10.36
N GLU A 434 -12.14 31.98 -11.39
CA GLU A 434 -11.72 33.39 -11.36
C GLU A 434 -12.91 34.35 -11.14
N SER A 435 -14.07 34.05 -11.74
CA SER A 435 -15.32 34.78 -11.49
C SER A 435 -15.80 34.63 -10.04
N LEU A 436 -15.68 33.43 -9.47
CA LEU A 436 -16.02 33.18 -8.07
C LEU A 436 -15.07 33.92 -7.12
N ASP A 437 -13.77 33.92 -7.41
CA ASP A 437 -12.76 34.63 -6.61
C ASP A 437 -12.99 36.15 -6.63
N ALA A 438 -13.39 36.71 -7.78
CA ALA A 438 -13.79 38.12 -7.87
C ALA A 438 -15.02 38.44 -7.00
N GLN A 439 -16.02 37.56 -6.96
CA GLN A 439 -17.20 37.71 -6.10
C GLN A 439 -16.83 37.60 -4.61
N ILE A 440 -15.93 36.69 -4.25
CA ILE A 440 -15.42 36.56 -2.88
C ILE A 440 -14.67 37.82 -2.45
N ALA A 441 -13.89 38.44 -3.35
CA ALA A 441 -13.20 39.69 -3.07
C ALA A 441 -14.18 40.85 -2.80
N ASP A 442 -15.24 40.98 -3.61
CA ASP A 442 -16.29 42.00 -3.42
C ASP A 442 -17.03 41.81 -2.09
N LEU A 443 -17.39 40.56 -1.74
CA LEU A 443 -18.03 40.26 -0.45
C LEU A 443 -17.13 40.58 0.74
N LYS A 444 -15.81 40.32 0.63
CA LYS A 444 -14.85 40.69 1.68
C LYS A 444 -14.73 42.20 1.84
N ALA A 445 -14.76 42.96 0.76
CA ALA A 445 -14.74 44.43 0.82
C ALA A 445 -15.99 44.97 1.54
N LYS A 446 -17.18 44.46 1.18
CA LYS A 446 -18.45 44.82 1.84
C LYS A 446 -18.46 44.45 3.32
N LEU A 447 -17.87 43.32 3.69
CA LEU A 447 -17.75 42.92 5.10
C LEU A 447 -16.88 43.92 5.88
N GLY A 448 -15.76 44.38 5.29
CA GLY A 448 -14.90 45.40 5.91
C GLY A 448 -15.60 46.74 6.12
N GLU A 449 -16.45 47.16 5.18
CA GLU A 449 -17.28 48.38 5.34
C GLU A 449 -18.27 48.24 6.51
N LEU A 450 -18.95 47.10 6.61
CA LEU A 450 -19.88 46.82 7.70
C LEU A 450 -19.19 46.77 9.07
N GLU A 451 -17.96 46.26 9.14
CA GLU A 451 -17.16 46.28 10.37
C GLU A 451 -16.77 47.70 10.79
N CYS A 452 -16.45 48.57 9.83
CA CYS A 452 -16.17 49.98 10.07
C CYS A 452 -17.41 50.71 10.60
N ASP A 453 -18.58 50.49 10.00
CA ASP A 453 -19.82 51.11 10.46
C ASP A 453 -20.25 50.59 11.84
N ARG A 454 -20.04 49.29 12.11
CA ARG A 454 -20.23 48.73 13.45
C ARG A 454 -19.35 49.42 14.50
N ALA A 455 -18.10 49.75 14.17
CA ALA A 455 -17.22 50.48 15.09
C ALA A 455 -17.75 51.89 15.40
N LYS A 456 -18.24 52.62 14.40
CA LYS A 456 -18.86 53.96 14.59
C LYS A 456 -20.11 53.90 15.47
N ILE A 457 -20.92 52.85 15.32
CA ILE A 457 -22.12 52.64 16.14
C ILE A 457 -21.71 52.42 17.61
N ILE A 458 -20.69 51.60 17.86
CA ILE A 458 -20.18 51.35 19.22
C ILE A 458 -19.68 52.65 19.86
N GLU A 459 -18.89 53.45 19.13
CA GLU A 459 -18.40 54.73 19.62
C GLU A 459 -19.55 55.69 19.96
N THR A 460 -20.57 55.77 19.10
CA THR A 460 -21.76 56.59 19.33
C THR A 460 -22.53 56.10 20.56
N GLN A 461 -22.66 54.79 20.73
CA GLN A 461 -23.34 54.18 21.87
C GLN A 461 -22.61 54.48 23.19
N ASP A 462 -21.28 54.46 23.21
CA ASP A 462 -20.48 54.81 24.38
C ASP A 462 -20.60 56.29 24.72
N GLN A 463 -20.58 57.19 23.72
CA GLN A 463 -20.85 58.62 23.94
C GLN A 463 -22.23 58.87 24.55
N HIS A 464 -23.26 58.14 24.10
CA HIS A 464 -24.59 58.23 24.71
C HIS A 464 -24.62 57.68 26.14
N ARG A 465 -23.91 56.58 26.42
CA ARG A 465 -23.79 56.02 27.77
C ARG A 465 -23.13 57.01 28.74
N ASP A 466 -22.11 57.73 28.29
CA ASP A 466 -21.44 58.75 29.10
C ASP A 466 -22.36 59.94 29.40
N LYS A 467 -23.11 60.41 28.39
CA LYS A 467 -24.13 61.46 28.58
C LYS A 467 -25.21 61.05 29.58
N ILE A 468 -25.73 59.84 29.47
CA ILE A 468 -26.72 59.29 30.42
C ILE A 468 -26.14 59.24 31.84
N THR A 469 -24.88 58.81 31.98
CA THR A 469 -24.20 58.75 33.27
C THR A 469 -24.03 60.14 33.89
N SER A 470 -23.67 61.14 33.08
CA SER A 470 -23.59 62.54 33.52
C SER A 470 -24.96 63.08 33.96
N MET A 471 -26.00 62.92 33.15
CA MET A 471 -27.37 63.33 33.51
C MET A 471 -27.85 62.65 34.79
N ASN A 472 -27.59 61.34 34.96
CA ASN A 472 -27.96 60.63 36.18
C ASN A 472 -27.26 61.20 37.42
N LYS A 473 -26.03 61.70 37.29
CA LYS A 473 -25.32 62.36 38.39
C LYS A 473 -25.98 63.69 38.76
N GLU A 474 -26.37 64.48 37.77
CA GLU A 474 -27.06 65.75 37.96
C GLU A 474 -28.45 65.55 38.61
N VAL A 475 -29.22 64.58 38.11
CA VAL A 475 -30.52 64.19 38.70
C VAL A 475 -30.36 63.78 40.17
N ARG A 476 -29.35 62.98 40.52
CA ARG A 476 -29.06 62.64 41.94
C ARG A 476 -28.76 63.88 42.78
N SER A 477 -28.02 64.84 42.25
CA SER A 477 -27.73 66.10 42.95
C SER A 477 -29.02 66.90 43.23
N ILE A 478 -29.92 66.98 42.25
CA ILE A 478 -31.22 67.65 42.41
C ILE A 478 -32.05 66.95 43.49
N PHE A 479 -32.11 65.62 43.48
CA PHE A 479 -32.80 64.86 44.53
C PHE A 479 -32.22 65.09 45.93
N HIS A 480 -30.90 65.19 46.06
CA HIS A 480 -30.28 65.55 47.35
C HIS A 480 -30.69 66.95 47.82
N HIS A 481 -30.66 67.95 46.93
CA HIS A 481 -31.09 69.30 47.29
C HIS A 481 -32.58 69.37 47.66
N LEU A 482 -33.44 68.61 46.98
CA LEU A 482 -34.86 68.51 47.32
C LEU A 482 -35.06 67.88 48.70
N ALA A 483 -34.31 66.82 49.03
CA ALA A 483 -34.35 66.19 50.34
C ALA A 483 -33.91 67.16 51.45
N ASP A 484 -32.81 67.91 51.24
CA ASP A 484 -32.36 68.94 52.18
C ASP A 484 -33.40 70.05 52.36
N GLY A 485 -34.05 70.48 51.27
CA GLY A 485 -35.14 71.44 51.29
C GLY A 485 -36.35 70.94 52.09
N GLN A 486 -36.74 69.67 51.93
CA GLN A 486 -37.80 69.05 52.71
C GLN A 486 -37.47 68.99 54.21
N ILE A 487 -36.23 68.67 54.57
CA ILE A 487 -35.77 68.66 55.97
C ILE A 487 -35.91 70.07 56.58
N LYS A 488 -35.46 71.11 55.85
CA LYS A 488 -35.57 72.50 56.31
C LYS A 488 -37.03 72.95 56.47
N LEU A 489 -37.89 72.64 55.49
CA LEU A 489 -39.32 72.96 55.57
C LEU A 489 -39.97 72.31 56.79
N LYS A 490 -39.64 71.03 57.06
CA LYS A 490 -40.17 70.32 58.22
C LYS A 490 -39.66 70.90 59.55
N SER A 491 -38.44 71.42 59.58
CA SER A 491 -37.91 72.15 60.76
C SER A 491 -38.73 73.41 61.02
N ILE A 492 -38.98 74.21 59.98
CA ILE A 492 -39.79 75.44 60.08
C ILE A 492 -41.22 75.09 60.50
N GLU A 493 -41.83 74.06 59.90
CA GLU A 493 -43.16 73.58 60.24
C GLU A 493 -43.29 73.20 61.73
N ASN A 494 -42.23 72.66 62.33
CA ASN A 494 -42.21 72.35 63.76
C ASN A 494 -42.07 73.60 64.66
N GLU A 495 -41.50 74.70 64.15
CA GLU A 495 -41.33 75.96 64.90
C GLU A 495 -42.60 76.84 64.89
N ILE A 496 -43.49 76.66 63.90
CA ILE A 496 -44.74 77.44 63.76
C ILE A 496 -45.60 77.42 65.03
N PRO A 497 -45.93 76.27 65.65
CA PRO A 497 -46.81 76.24 66.82
C PRO A 497 -46.25 76.98 68.02
N GLU A 498 -44.92 76.99 68.20
CA GLU A 498 -44.26 77.70 69.29
C GLU A 498 -44.37 79.21 69.07
N THR A 499 -44.10 79.68 67.85
CA THR A 499 -44.28 81.10 67.51
C THR A 499 -45.74 81.56 67.56
N GLU A 500 -46.70 80.72 67.18
CA GLU A 500 -48.13 81.01 67.30
C GLU A 500 -48.55 81.13 68.77
N ALA A 501 -48.06 80.24 69.65
CA ALA A 501 -48.32 80.31 71.09
C ALA A 501 -47.69 81.57 71.73
N GLU A 502 -46.50 81.97 71.28
CA GLU A 502 -45.84 83.21 71.73
C GLU A 502 -46.63 84.45 71.32
N LEU A 503 -47.14 84.47 70.08
CA LEU A 503 -47.98 85.54 69.57
C LEU A 503 -49.31 85.63 70.35
N GLU A 504 -49.99 84.52 70.57
CA GLU A 504 -51.24 84.48 71.35
C GLU A 504 -51.02 84.97 72.79
N SER A 505 -49.89 84.62 73.40
CA SER A 505 -49.48 85.13 74.71
C SER A 505 -49.27 86.65 74.72
N GLN A 506 -48.58 87.19 73.71
CA GLN A 506 -48.39 88.63 73.57
C GLN A 506 -49.70 89.38 73.29
N GLU A 507 -50.58 88.84 72.45
CA GLU A 507 -51.91 89.41 72.22
C GLU A 507 -52.75 89.43 73.50
N LYS A 508 -52.68 88.37 74.31
CA LYS A 508 -53.34 88.31 75.61
C LYS A 508 -52.78 89.36 76.57
N ALA A 509 -51.46 89.53 76.62
CA ALA A 509 -50.80 90.57 77.41
C ALA A 509 -51.21 91.99 76.95
N TYR A 510 -51.26 92.22 75.63
CA TYR A 510 -51.71 93.47 75.05
C TYR A 510 -53.18 93.77 75.36
N SER A 511 -54.06 92.76 75.27
CA SER A 511 -55.47 92.87 75.63
C SER A 511 -55.66 93.23 77.11
N ILE A 512 -54.87 92.63 78.01
CA ILE A 512 -54.85 92.98 79.45
C ILE A 512 -54.39 94.43 79.67
N LEU A 513 -53.30 94.85 79.01
CA LEU A 513 -52.80 96.23 79.08
C LEU A 513 -53.83 97.25 78.54
N ARG A 514 -54.60 96.87 77.52
CA ARG A 514 -55.67 97.70 76.96
C ARG A 514 -56.89 97.80 77.90
N ALA A 515 -57.25 96.72 78.57
CA ALA A 515 -58.40 96.67 79.48
C ALA A 515 -58.10 97.31 80.86
N THR A 516 -56.82 97.29 81.27
CA THR A 516 -56.32 97.88 82.52
C THR A 516 -55.03 98.63 82.21
N PRO A 517 -55.13 99.89 81.72
CA PRO A 517 -53.95 100.69 81.44
C PRO A 517 -53.20 100.95 82.75
N PRO A 518 -51.89 100.67 82.81
CA PRO A 518 -51.08 101.24 83.87
C PRO A 518 -51.06 102.75 83.61
N PHE A 519 -51.66 103.51 84.54
CA PHE A 519 -51.83 104.97 84.59
C PHE A 519 -53.14 105.50 83.99
#